data_AF-A0A968BRT0-F1
#
_entry.id   AF-A0A968BRT0-F1
#
_cell.length_a   1.000
_cell.length_b   1.000
_cell.length_c   1.000
_cell.angle_alpha   90.00
_cell.angle_beta   90.00
_cell.angle_gamma   90.00
#
_symmetry.space_group_name_H-M   'P 1'
#
loop_
_entity.id
_entity.type
_entity.pdbx_description
1 polymer ?
#
loop_
_entity_poly.entity_id
_entity_poly.type
_entity_poly.pdbx_seq_one_letter_code
_entity_poly.pdbx_strand_id
1 'polypeptide(L)'
;MAIEQILKDAIQGEDAAYELYSSAVEMVRAEHIKQLLGELAQEELGHKAALEKLLANPDQISGQVAAMQEAEIVDYKIADHLVARPLGPDSTFQDVCIFAAQKEQE
;
A
#
# COMPACT_ATOMS: atom_id res chain seq x y z
N MET A 1 15.82 8.43 11.81
CA MET A 1 15.08 7.17 12.03
C MET A 1 16.01 6.02 11.67
N ALA A 2 15.96 4.90 12.41
CA ALA A 2 16.70 3.69 12.02
C ALA A 2 15.94 2.96 10.89
N ILE A 3 16.65 2.32 9.96
CA ILE A 3 16.04 1.58 8.84
C ILE A 3 15.04 0.52 9.34
N GLU A 4 15.38 -0.15 10.44
CA GLU A 4 14.48 -1.12 11.08
C GLU A 4 13.16 -0.50 11.54
N GLN A 5 13.17 0.74 12.03
CA GLN A 5 11.95 1.42 12.46
C GLN A 5 11.08 1.76 11.25
N ILE A 6 11.69 2.26 10.16
CA ILE A 6 10.98 2.55 8.90
C ILE A 6 10.31 1.29 8.36
N LEU A 7 11.03 0.15 8.37
CA LEU A 7 10.46 -1.13 7.93
C LEU A 7 9.31 -1.60 8.81
N LYS A 8 9.39 -1.41 10.14
CA LYS A 8 8.30 -1.74 11.06
C LYS A 8 7.07 -0.86 10.84
N ASP A 9 7.28 0.43 10.63
CA ASP A 9 6.21 1.39 10.36
C ASP A 9 5.52 1.04 9.03
N ALA A 10 6.30 0.69 7.99
CA ALA A 10 5.77 0.23 6.71
C ALA A 10 4.95 -1.07 6.85
N ILE A 11 5.44 -2.07 7.59
CA ILE A 11 4.69 -3.32 7.84
C ILE A 11 3.35 -3.03 8.53
N GLN A 12 3.32 -2.11 9.49
CA GLN A 12 2.06 -1.69 10.13
C GLN A 12 1.12 -0.99 9.15
N GLY A 13 1.67 -0.22 8.21
CA GLY A 13 0.92 0.36 7.09
C GLY A 13 0.22 -0.70 6.24
N GLU A 14 0.94 -1.76 5.86
CA GLU A 14 0.35 -2.84 5.05
C GLU A 14 -0.70 -3.65 5.82
N ASP A 15 -0.49 -3.87 7.13
CA ASP A 15 -1.52 -4.49 7.98
C ASP A 15 -2.79 -3.62 8.06
N ALA A 16 -2.63 -2.30 8.21
CA ALA A 16 -3.77 -1.38 8.22
C ALA A 16 -4.50 -1.34 6.87
N ALA A 17 -3.76 -1.40 5.77
CA ALA A 17 -4.30 -1.44 4.41
C ALA A 17 -5.09 -2.73 4.16
N TYR A 18 -4.52 -3.87 4.56
CA TYR A 18 -5.16 -5.18 4.47
C TYR A 18 -6.51 -5.19 5.20
N GLU A 19 -6.53 -4.72 6.45
CA GLU A 19 -7.74 -4.64 7.26
C GLU A 19 -8.77 -3.67 6.66
N LEU A 20 -8.31 -2.54 6.12
CA LEU A 20 -9.17 -1.56 5.46
C LEU A 20 -9.85 -2.15 4.23
N TYR A 21 -9.11 -2.79 3.32
CA TYR A 21 -9.69 -3.40 2.12
C TYR A 21 -10.59 -4.59 2.47
N SER A 22 -10.18 -5.44 3.42
CA SER A 22 -10.99 -6.55 3.91
C SER A 22 -12.32 -6.06 4.51
N SER A 23 -12.28 -4.99 5.29
CA SER A 23 -13.49 -4.35 5.82
C SER A 23 -14.36 -3.74 4.72
N ALA A 24 -13.74 -3.13 3.70
CA ALA A 24 -14.45 -2.53 2.58
C ALA A 24 -15.18 -3.56 1.71
N VAL A 25 -14.65 -4.79 1.57
CA VAL A 25 -15.34 -5.91 0.88
C VAL A 25 -16.72 -6.18 1.49
N GLU A 26 -16.82 -6.13 2.82
CA GLU A 26 -18.08 -6.34 3.54
C GLU A 26 -19.06 -5.17 3.42
N MET A 27 -18.55 -3.97 3.10
CA MET A 27 -19.35 -2.74 3.02
C MET A 27 -19.93 -2.50 1.62
N VAL A 28 -19.18 -2.81 0.56
CA VAL A 28 -19.59 -2.52 -0.83
C VAL A 28 -20.64 -3.52 -1.32
N ARG A 29 -21.60 -3.05 -2.14
CA ARG A 29 -22.67 -3.93 -2.68
C ARG A 29 -22.28 -4.65 -3.96
N ALA A 30 -21.47 -4.02 -4.79
CA ALA A 30 -21.19 -4.52 -6.13
C ALA A 30 -20.13 -5.61 -6.12
N GLU A 31 -20.47 -6.81 -6.61
CA GLU A 31 -19.59 -7.98 -6.56
C GLU A 31 -18.24 -7.79 -7.28
N HIS A 32 -18.21 -7.08 -8.41
CA HIS A 32 -16.95 -6.79 -9.11
C HIS A 32 -16.03 -5.86 -8.30
N ILE A 33 -16.59 -5.02 -7.43
CA ILE A 33 -15.82 -4.13 -6.54
C ILE A 33 -15.30 -4.92 -5.34
N LYS A 34 -16.10 -5.86 -4.80
CA LYS A 34 -15.64 -6.80 -3.78
C LYS A 34 -14.44 -7.61 -4.27
N GLN A 35 -14.50 -8.07 -5.52
CA GLN A 35 -13.39 -8.80 -6.12
C GLN A 35 -12.12 -7.93 -6.16
N LEU A 36 -12.21 -6.70 -6.67
CA LEU A 36 -11.06 -5.79 -6.70
C LEU A 36 -10.49 -5.52 -5.29
N LEU A 37 -11.35 -5.22 -4.31
CA LEU A 37 -10.92 -4.98 -2.93
C LEU A 37 -10.27 -6.22 -2.30
N GLY A 38 -10.78 -7.41 -2.62
CA GLY A 38 -10.17 -8.68 -2.19
C GLY A 38 -8.81 -8.92 -2.84
N GLU A 39 -8.65 -8.58 -4.13
CA GLU A 39 -7.37 -8.65 -4.82
C GLU A 39 -6.35 -7.68 -4.19
N LEU A 40 -6.73 -6.43 -3.96
CA LEU A 40 -5.90 -5.42 -3.27
C LEU A 40 -5.48 -5.89 -1.88
N ALA A 41 -6.42 -6.42 -1.07
CA ALA A 41 -6.07 -6.98 0.24
C ALA A 41 -5.02 -8.10 0.11
N GLN A 42 -5.12 -8.99 -0.87
CA GLN A 42 -4.11 -10.04 -1.05
C GLN A 42 -2.75 -9.50 -1.49
N GLU A 43 -2.69 -8.40 -2.26
CA GLU A 43 -1.44 -7.75 -2.62
C GLU A 43 -0.70 -7.19 -1.39
N GLU A 44 -1.43 -6.61 -0.43
CA GLU A 44 -0.85 -6.09 0.82
C GLU A 44 -0.13 -7.17 1.64
N LEU A 45 -0.65 -8.39 1.65
CA LEU A 45 0.03 -9.52 2.30
C LEU A 45 1.36 -9.85 1.61
N GLY A 46 1.43 -9.68 0.29
CA GLY A 46 2.65 -9.82 -0.49
C GLY A 46 3.68 -8.74 -0.14
N HIS A 47 3.24 -7.48 -0.04
CA HIS A 47 4.08 -6.35 0.38
C HIS A 47 4.63 -6.56 1.79
N LYS A 48 3.75 -6.90 2.75
CA LYS A 48 4.14 -7.25 4.12
C LYS A 48 5.19 -8.35 4.14
N ALA A 49 4.98 -9.46 3.44
CA ALA A 49 5.93 -10.57 3.41
C ALA A 49 7.29 -10.16 2.80
N ALA A 50 7.32 -9.22 1.86
CA ALA A 50 8.55 -8.66 1.33
C ALA A 50 9.28 -7.81 2.38
N LEU A 51 8.56 -6.92 3.07
CA LEU A 51 9.10 -6.08 4.14
C LEU A 51 9.61 -6.89 5.34
N GLU A 52 8.90 -7.95 5.74
CA GLU A 52 9.35 -8.86 6.81
C GLU A 52 10.65 -9.58 6.46
N LYS A 53 10.80 -10.02 5.20
CA LYS A 53 12.06 -10.62 4.71
C LYS A 53 13.23 -9.64 4.76
N LEU A 54 12.97 -8.38 4.43
CA LEU A 54 13.94 -7.29 4.51
C LEU A 54 14.33 -7.02 5.98
N LEU A 55 13.34 -6.92 6.87
CA LEU A 55 13.56 -6.71 8.31
C LEU A 55 14.34 -7.88 8.95
N ALA A 56 14.15 -9.11 8.48
CA ALA A 56 14.89 -10.27 8.96
C ALA A 56 16.37 -10.30 8.52
N ASN A 57 16.76 -9.53 7.50
CA ASN A 57 18.11 -9.48 6.94
C ASN A 57 18.63 -8.04 6.77
N PRO A 58 18.72 -7.23 7.84
CA PRO A 58 19.02 -5.79 7.76
C PRO A 58 20.44 -5.49 7.23
N ASP A 59 21.38 -6.43 7.39
CA ASP A 59 22.75 -6.31 6.89
C ASP A 59 22.83 -6.28 5.36
N GLN A 60 21.88 -6.95 4.67
CA GLN A 60 21.83 -6.95 3.20
C GLN A 60 21.40 -5.59 2.64
N ILE A 61 20.60 -4.84 3.39
CA ILE A 61 20.02 -3.56 2.98
C ILE A 61 20.99 -2.42 3.26
N SER A 62 21.63 -2.43 4.44
CA SER A 62 22.53 -1.35 4.86
C SER A 62 23.68 -1.11 3.88
N GLY A 63 24.25 -2.18 3.32
CA GLY A 63 25.29 -2.09 2.28
C GLY A 63 24.77 -1.64 0.91
N GLN A 64 23.53 -2.00 0.55
CA GLN A 64 22.91 -1.61 -0.71
C GLN A 64 22.46 -0.15 -0.70
N VAL A 65 21.81 0.30 0.38
CA VAL A 65 21.37 1.70 0.54
C VAL A 65 22.58 2.65 0.54
N ALA A 66 23.70 2.26 1.16
CA ALA A 66 24.92 3.05 1.12
C ALA A 66 25.56 3.14 -0.28
N ALA A 67 25.29 2.16 -1.15
CA ALA A 67 25.78 2.11 -2.53
C ALA A 67 24.81 2.71 -3.56
N MET A 68 23.55 2.93 -3.18
CA MET A 68 22.55 3.58 -4.03
C MET A 68 22.90 5.08 -4.13
N GLN A 69 23.28 5.51 -5.33
CA GLN A 69 23.37 6.93 -5.65
C GLN A 69 21.97 7.54 -5.61
N GLU A 70 21.86 8.81 -5.23
CA GLU A 70 20.65 9.62 -5.33
C GLU A 70 20.21 9.69 -6.79
N ALA A 71 19.52 8.66 -7.27
CA ALA A 71 18.80 8.72 -8.52
C ALA A 71 17.64 9.68 -8.32
N GLU A 72 17.49 10.63 -9.24
CA GLU A 72 16.36 11.57 -9.22
C GLU A 72 15.08 10.77 -9.45
N ILE A 73 14.32 10.51 -8.37
CA ILE A 73 13.03 9.84 -8.45
C ILE A 73 12.04 10.88 -9.01
N VAL A 74 11.64 10.68 -10.26
CA VAL A 74 10.63 11.54 -10.89
C VAL A 74 9.25 11.15 -10.36
N ASP A 75 8.69 12.02 -9.53
CA ASP A 75 7.30 11.94 -9.10
C ASP A 75 6.38 12.49 -10.20
N TYR A 76 5.54 11.61 -10.77
CA TYR A 76 4.62 11.94 -11.85
C TYR A 76 3.32 12.60 -11.37
N LYS A 77 3.04 12.65 -10.07
CA LYS A 77 1.88 13.36 -9.48
C LYS A 77 0.53 12.99 -10.08
N ILE A 78 0.39 11.74 -10.51
CA ILE A 78 -0.82 11.27 -11.22
C ILE A 78 -2.02 11.28 -10.27
N ALA A 79 -1.81 10.88 -9.02
CA ALA A 79 -2.88 10.80 -8.03
C ALA A 79 -3.13 12.11 -7.26
N ASP A 80 -2.23 13.10 -7.33
CA ASP A 80 -2.34 14.41 -6.67
C ASP A 80 -3.61 15.18 -7.07
N HIS A 81 -4.15 14.90 -8.26
CA HIS A 81 -5.35 15.56 -8.79
C HIS A 81 -6.63 14.73 -8.62
N LEU A 82 -6.53 13.53 -8.06
CA LEU A 82 -7.66 12.66 -7.79
C LEU A 82 -8.19 12.99 -6.38
N VAL A 83 -9.50 12.90 -6.18
CA VAL A 83 -10.11 13.16 -4.88
C VAL A 83 -10.55 11.81 -4.32
N ALA A 84 -9.78 11.24 -3.37
CA ALA A 84 -10.26 10.08 -2.65
C ALA A 84 -11.51 10.43 -1.85
N ARG A 85 -12.48 9.54 -1.95
CA ARG A 85 -13.65 9.51 -1.08
C ARG A 85 -13.53 8.27 -0.19
N PRO A 86 -13.98 8.33 1.06
CA PRO A 86 -14.04 7.14 1.90
C PRO A 86 -14.83 6.03 1.21
N LEU A 87 -14.33 4.79 1.33
CA LEU A 87 -15.02 3.62 0.78
C LEU A 87 -16.35 3.39 1.52
N GLY A 88 -17.38 3.07 0.77
CA GLY A 88 -18.74 2.91 1.28
C GLY A 88 -19.64 2.08 0.36
N PRO A 89 -20.91 1.85 0.73
CA PRO A 89 -21.77 0.89 0.04
C PRO A 89 -21.99 1.13 -1.45
N ASP A 90 -21.94 2.40 -1.85
CA ASP A 90 -22.16 2.87 -3.22
C ASP A 90 -20.85 3.35 -3.88
N SER A 91 -19.68 3.01 -3.31
CA SER A 91 -18.39 3.25 -3.95
C SER A 91 -18.34 2.61 -5.32
N THR A 92 -17.82 3.34 -6.28
CA THR A 92 -17.60 2.85 -7.64
C THR A 92 -16.22 2.22 -7.78
N PHE A 93 -16.00 1.47 -8.86
CA PHE A 93 -14.67 0.95 -9.20
C PHE A 93 -13.62 2.07 -9.25
N GLN A 94 -13.97 3.21 -9.83
CA GLN A 94 -13.07 4.37 -9.89
C GLN A 94 -12.72 4.91 -8.50
N ASP A 95 -13.68 4.95 -7.57
CA ASP A 95 -13.41 5.38 -6.20
C ASP A 95 -12.40 4.47 -5.50
N VAL A 96 -12.51 3.16 -5.71
CA VAL A 96 -11.55 2.18 -5.18
C VAL A 96 -10.17 2.39 -5.78
N CYS A 97 -10.06 2.54 -7.10
CA CYS A 97 -8.76 2.76 -7.74
C CYS A 97 -8.11 4.07 -7.31
N ILE A 98 -8.88 5.16 -7.17
CA ILE A 98 -8.36 6.45 -6.69
C ILE A 98 -7.87 6.31 -5.26
N PHE A 99 -8.66 5.70 -4.39
CA PHE A 99 -8.31 5.50 -2.99
C PHE A 99 -7.03 4.67 -2.84
N ALA A 100 -6.94 3.54 -3.55
CA ALA A 100 -5.77 2.67 -3.52
C ALA A 100 -4.53 3.38 -4.04
N ALA A 101 -4.63 4.11 -5.16
CA ALA A 101 -3.50 4.83 -5.73
C ALA A 101 -2.94 5.92 -4.79
N GLN A 102 -3.81 6.59 -4.02
CA GLN A 102 -3.36 7.57 -3.04
C GLN A 102 -2.73 6.92 -1.81
N LYS A 103 -3.29 5.81 -1.33
CA LYS A 103 -2.70 5.04 -0.22
C LYS A 103 -1.30 4.51 -0.56
N GLU A 104 -1.06 4.06 -1.80
CA GLU A 104 0.25 3.55 -2.24
C GLU A 104 1.29 4.66 -2.48
N GLN A 105 0.88 5.92 -2.55
CA GLN A 105 1.79 7.06 -2.71
C GLN A 105 2.34 7.57 -1.36
N GLU A 106 1.61 7.33 -0.27
CA GLU A 106 1.96 7.76 1.10
C GLU A 106 3.01 6.85 1.75
#